data_AF-A0A532AFL4-F1
#
_entry.id   AF-A0A532AFL4-F1
#
_cell.length_a   1.000
_cell.length_b   1.000
_cell.length_c   1.000
_cell.angle_alpha   90.00
_cell.angle_beta   90.00
_cell.angle_gamma   90.00
#
_symmetry.space_group_name_H-M   'P 1'
#
loop_
_entity.id
_entity.type
_entity.pdbx_description
1 polymer ?
#
loop_
_entity_poly.entity_id
_entity_poly.type
_entity_poly.pdbx_seq_one_letter_code
_entity_poly.pdbx_strand_id
1 'polypeptide(L)' 'EEKLGLMVWSPMAGGLLSGKYGPGAPGNGEGRRASFNFPPVNEDRAWAAVAVMREIAEKHGASVATVALGYV' A
#
# COMPACT_ATOMS: atom_id res chain seq x y z
N GLU A 1 -7.08 -24.46 -19.82
CA GLU A 1 -6.47 -23.60 -18.79
C GLU A 1 -5.49 -24.42 -17.96
N GLU A 2 -4.31 -23.85 -17.67
CA GLU A 2 -3.10 -24.56 -17.22
C GLU A 2 -3.07 -25.00 -15.73
N LYS A 3 -4.10 -24.73 -14.92
CA LYS A 3 -4.19 -25.06 -13.48
C LYS A 3 -2.98 -24.59 -12.63
N LEU A 4 -2.38 -23.46 -13.00
CA LEU A 4 -1.26 -22.87 -12.27
C LEU A 4 -1.76 -21.87 -11.22
N GLY A 5 -1.15 -21.89 -10.03
CA GLY A 5 -1.36 -20.89 -8.98
C GLY A 5 -0.36 -19.74 -9.08
N LEU A 6 -0.73 -18.56 -8.58
CA LEU A 6 0.12 -17.38 -8.53
C LEU A 6 0.57 -17.10 -7.08
N MET A 7 1.89 -17.03 -6.88
CA MET A 7 2.47 -16.48 -5.64
C MET A 7 2.81 -15.01 -5.88
N VAL A 8 1.95 -14.12 -5.41
CA VAL A 8 2.14 -12.67 -5.62
C VAL A 8 3.23 -12.15 -4.68
N TRP A 9 4.29 -11.65 -5.28
CA TRP A 9 5.40 -11.03 -4.54
C TRP A 9 5.21 -9.52 -4.42
N SER A 10 5.60 -8.97 -3.26
CA SER A 10 5.53 -7.53 -2.96
C SER A 10 4.16 -6.87 -3.18
N PRO A 11 3.03 -7.44 -2.69
CA PRO A 11 1.68 -6.89 -2.92
C PRO A 11 1.49 -5.47 -2.37
N MET A 12 2.39 -5.01 -1.49
CA MET A 12 2.35 -3.67 -0.90
C MET A 12 3.36 -2.68 -1.51
N ALA A 13 3.92 -2.97 -2.69
CA ALA A 13 4.90 -2.11 -3.37
C ALA A 13 6.05 -1.67 -2.44
N GLY A 14 6.76 -2.64 -1.85
CA GLY A 14 7.88 -2.36 -0.94
C GLY A 14 7.47 -1.67 0.38
N GLY A 15 6.18 -1.75 0.75
CA GLY A 15 5.61 -1.14 1.96
C GLY A 15 4.99 0.23 1.73
N LEU A 16 4.99 0.76 0.50
CA LEU A 16 4.31 1.99 0.15
C LEU A 16 2.82 1.95 0.53
N LEU A 17 2.16 0.83 0.23
CA LEU A 17 0.73 0.61 0.50
C LEU A 17 0.44 0.19 1.95
N SER A 18 1.40 0.36 2.87
CA SER A 18 1.17 0.07 4.29
C SER A 18 0.23 1.08 4.98
N GLY A 19 0.04 2.26 4.38
CA GLY A 19 -0.66 3.39 4.99
C GLY A 19 0.21 4.29 5.88
N LYS A 20 1.47 3.90 6.13
CA LYS A 20 2.42 4.62 7.00
C LYS A 20 3.05 5.86 6.35
N TYR A 21 2.98 5.98 5.02
CA TYR A 21 3.65 7.03 4.27
C TYR A 21 2.66 7.92 3.51
N GLY A 22 3.16 9.05 3.02
CA GLY A 22 2.41 10.00 2.21
C GLY A 22 1.52 10.94 3.02
N PRO A 23 0.83 11.88 2.34
CA PRO A 23 -0.02 12.88 2.98
C PRO A 23 -1.10 12.24 3.86
N GLY A 24 -1.33 12.79 5.05
CA GLY A 24 -2.35 12.29 5.99
C GLY A 24 -1.99 10.99 6.72
N ALA A 25 -0.75 10.50 6.61
CA ALA A 25 -0.31 9.36 7.40
C ALA A 25 -0.22 9.71 8.90
N PRO A 26 -0.61 8.80 9.81
CA PRO A 26 -0.64 9.05 11.26
C PRO A 26 0.74 9.00 11.95
N GLY A 27 1.81 8.68 11.23
CA GLY A 27 3.16 8.51 11.78
C GLY A 27 4.17 9.51 11.23
N ASN A 28 5.38 9.51 11.80
CA ASN A 28 6.50 10.37 11.41
C ASN A 28 7.19 9.96 10.09
N GLY A 29 6.65 8.96 9.37
CA GLY A 29 7.21 8.48 8.12
C GLY A 29 8.48 7.62 8.25
N GLU A 30 8.90 7.22 9.46
CA GLU A 30 10.09 6.40 9.65
C GLU A 30 9.93 4.97 9.11
N GLY A 31 11.03 4.39 8.63
CA GLY A 31 11.12 3.00 8.17
C GLY A 31 11.75 2.87 6.79
N ARG A 32 11.66 1.67 6.20
CA ARG A 32 12.41 1.33 4.98
C ARG A 32 12.26 2.36 3.85
N ARG A 33 11.06 2.90 3.59
CA ARG A 33 10.84 3.86 2.50
C ARG A 33 11.20 5.32 2.84
N ALA A 34 11.59 5.62 4.09
CA ALA A 34 12.07 6.95 4.46
C ALA A 34 13.39 7.31 3.78
N SER A 35 14.26 6.31 3.56
CA SER A 35 15.59 6.47 2.97
C SER A 35 15.79 5.64 1.69
N PHE A 36 14.82 4.80 1.31
CA PHE A 36 14.95 3.87 0.19
C PHE A 36 13.67 3.77 -0.65
N ASN A 37 13.71 4.34 -1.86
CA ASN A 37 12.59 4.32 -2.80
C ASN A 37 12.66 3.11 -3.73
N PHE A 38 12.15 1.97 -3.26
CA PHE A 38 12.03 0.75 -4.07
C PHE A 38 10.81 -0.08 -3.64
N PRO A 39 10.09 -0.72 -4.58
CA PRO A 39 10.22 -0.60 -6.03
C PRO A 39 9.89 0.83 -6.52
N PRO A 40 10.43 1.25 -7.68
CA PRO A 40 10.06 2.52 -8.31
C PRO A 40 8.57 2.49 -8.67
N VAL A 41 7.86 3.54 -8.27
CA VAL A 41 6.44 3.72 -8.56
C VAL A 41 6.19 5.17 -8.98
N ASN A 42 5.08 5.43 -9.66
CA ASN A 42 4.56 6.79 -9.79
C ASN A 42 3.89 7.18 -8.45
N GLU A 43 4.57 8.03 -7.68
CA GLU A 43 4.12 8.39 -6.33
C GLU A 43 2.82 9.21 -6.33
N ASP A 44 2.64 10.14 -7.26
CA ASP A 44 1.41 10.94 -7.34
C ASP A 44 0.17 10.05 -7.52
N ARG A 45 0.25 9.07 -8.42
CA ARG A 45 -0.81 8.07 -8.60
C ARG A 45 -0.98 7.17 -7.39
N ALA A 46 0.13 6.77 -6.75
CA ALA A 46 0.07 5.92 -5.57
C ALA A 46 -0.58 6.64 -4.39
N TRP A 47 -0.31 7.93 -4.19
CA TRP A 47 -0.91 8.72 -3.12
C TRP A 47 -2.40 8.97 -3.34
N ALA A 48 -2.82 9.19 -4.60
CA ALA A 48 -4.24 9.23 -4.93
C ALA A 48 -4.94 7.90 -4.59
N ALA A 49 -4.31 6.75 -4.88
CA ALA A 49 -4.86 5.44 -4.53
C ALA A 49 -4.89 5.23 -3.00
N VAL A 50 -3.81 5.56 -2.28
CA VAL A 50 -3.72 5.43 -0.82
C VAL A 50 -4.78 6.29 -0.12
N ALA A 51 -5.10 7.48 -0.63
CA ALA A 51 -6.18 8.30 -0.10
C ALA A 51 -7.54 7.57 -0.16
N VAL A 52 -7.90 7.00 -1.32
CA VAL A 52 -9.14 6.21 -1.46
C VAL A 52 -9.11 4.96 -0.58
N MET A 53 -7.97 4.29 -0.48
CA MET A 53 -7.82 3.11 0.39
C MET A 53 -8.03 3.44 1.86
N ARG A 54 -7.70 4.66 2.32
CA ARG A 54 -8.00 5.12 3.69
C ARG A 54 -9.50 5.26 3.93
N GLU A 55 -10.24 5.82 2.97
CA GLU A 55 -11.71 5.91 3.07
C GLU A 55 -12.36 4.52 3.14
N ILE A 56 -11.85 3.56 2.36
CA ILE A 56 -12.31 2.17 2.41
C ILE A 56 -11.96 1.56 3.78
N ALA A 57 -10.71 1.73 4.22
CA ALA A 57 -10.24 1.21 5.49
C ALA A 57 -11.07 1.73 6.67
N GLU A 58 -11.42 3.02 6.69
CA GLU A 58 -12.28 3.63 7.72
C GLU A 58 -13.68 2.99 7.74
N LYS A 59 -14.32 2.84 6.58
CA LYS A 59 -15.66 2.21 6.46
C LYS A 59 -15.69 0.77 6.96
N HIS A 60 -14.55 0.07 6.90
CA HIS A 60 -14.42 -1.33 7.29
C HIS A 60 -13.70 -1.55 8.62
N GLY A 61 -13.30 -0.49 9.34
CA GLY A 61 -12.49 -0.62 10.56
C GLY A 61 -11.16 -1.36 10.32
N ALA A 62 -10.58 -1.22 9.13
CA ALA A 62 -9.40 -1.94 8.68
C ALA A 62 -8.20 -0.99 8.49
N SER A 63 -7.07 -1.53 8.04
CA SER A 63 -5.90 -0.73 7.66
C SER A 63 -5.77 -0.62 6.13
N VAL A 64 -5.05 0.40 5.64
CA VAL A 64 -4.70 0.50 4.21
C VAL A 64 -3.97 -0.76 3.72
N ALA A 65 -3.10 -1.33 4.56
CA ALA A 65 -2.41 -2.60 4.25
C ALA A 65 -3.41 -3.75 4.06
N THR A 66 -4.44 -3.83 4.90
CA THR A 66 -5.52 -4.82 4.78
C THR A 66 -6.30 -4.63 3.48
N VAL A 67 -6.59 -3.39 3.09
CA VAL A 67 -7.25 -3.09 1.80
C VAL A 67 -6.36 -3.51 0.63
N ALA A 68 -5.05 -3.24 0.70
CA ALA A 68 -4.09 -3.64 -0.35
C ALA A 68 -4.03 -5.16 -0.51
N LEU A 69 -3.97 -5.89 0.61
CA LEU A 69 -3.91 -7.34 0.62
C LEU A 69 -5.25 -7.98 0.24
N GLY A 70 -6.38 -7.38 0.58
CA GLY A 70 -7.70 -7.89 0.23
C GLY A 70 -8.05 -7.74 -1.25
N TYR A 71 -7.31 -6.92 -2.00
CA TYR A 71 -7.44 -6.80 -3.45
C TYR A 71 -6.71 -7.92 -4.21
N VAL A 72 -5.62 -8.45 -3.63
CA VAL A 72 -4.77 -9.49 -4.23
C VAL A 72 -5.34 -10.88 -3.96
#